data_AF-A0A5N5PPK6-F1
#
_entry.id   AF-A0A5N5PPK6-F1
#
_cell.length_a   1.000
_cell.length_b   1.000
_cell.length_c   1.000
_cell.angle_alpha   90.00
_cell.angle_beta   90.00
_cell.angle_gamma   90.00
#
_symmetry.space_group_name_H-M   'P 1'
#
loop_
_entity.id
_entity.type
_entity.pdbx_description
1 polymer ?
#
loop_
_entity_poly.entity_id
_entity_poly.type
_entity_poly.pdbx_seq_one_letter_code
_entity_poly.pdbx_strand_id
1 'polypeptide(L)'
;MPNPYPRSRHPQVPLPSPNPPPLSPDFPYPGLRRTGDANSPRGRGLVATATFPAGSAIAAFPRPLLCLPDGEHVRTACDWCLRPGTGSSNTDGGGGGPDLGEVRPRPKLNACTRCRCVVYCSKRCQSAAWKAVHKLECPALSRVRDGGEGKWFIPTAVRCAMQLLLRLKGADRDVRDAVGDVPFVGTTSGSKGVLEGNVHGFRDHEDGTVWKDLGAQARAALQFSGIELEGNKLAAAAEGVRGLLCKLQTNAFDRRDEDVGAAGVLLDVDLAMANHSCLPNAYVVFAGRTATLRAERDIGVGEEVEISYIDNNLSKAKRQKALRLYHFECQCRRCQEDLDVYQVCQSSSTIPLNILSLQPDLDLYKDPPIERNDYVYDAPRPPMDSPNYALYHMTVRLKDKKMYAIEPFPSLYHQLVVRYETEGMNLAYALAIACFLATQCHPYGHVAPFKPWRVKGLMIIAQLLSHTAPLSATGELGKKCGTTNTSRVLVEELAKMDQVSMCEAILRLVVHYGPMAHSDDWEVLASARELLDDIAQLQGRERESAAIAAWVRDPEQPDARAFVEEMVLKPINALAARSMGRVFYESLCGPHSVVPDAHPQSSMRRLVYQP
;
A
#
# COMPACT_ATOMS: atom_id res chain seq x y z
N MET A 1 39.00 -12.39 5.39
CA MET A 1 38.91 -11.26 6.34
C MET A 1 37.46 -11.13 6.81
N PRO A 2 37.19 -10.74 8.06
CA PRO A 2 35.86 -10.82 8.66
C PRO A 2 34.86 -9.84 8.01
N ASN A 3 33.60 -10.27 7.98
CA ASN A 3 32.41 -9.60 7.44
C ASN A 3 32.36 -8.07 7.73
N PRO A 4 32.34 -7.19 6.71
CA PRO A 4 32.38 -5.73 6.88
C PRO A 4 31.05 -5.09 7.31
N TYR A 5 29.99 -5.88 7.49
CA TYR A 5 28.72 -5.40 8.02
C TYR A 5 28.63 -5.71 9.52
N PRO A 6 28.89 -4.74 10.43
CA PRO A 6 28.45 -4.91 11.80
C PRO A 6 26.93 -5.07 11.76
N ARG A 7 26.44 -6.24 12.18
CA ARG A 7 25.01 -6.41 12.48
C ARG A 7 24.64 -5.30 13.45
N SER A 8 23.89 -4.31 12.96
CA SER A 8 23.13 -3.42 13.82
C SER A 8 22.42 -4.29 14.84
N ARG A 9 22.71 -4.08 16.13
CA ARG A 9 21.91 -4.63 17.21
C ARG A 9 20.59 -3.87 17.22
N HIS A 10 19.75 -4.10 16.21
CA HIS A 10 18.32 -3.85 16.35
C HIS A 10 17.84 -4.74 17.52
N PRO A 11 16.94 -4.25 18.39
CA PRO A 11 16.28 -5.12 19.34
C PRO A 11 15.62 -6.23 18.51
N GLN A 12 16.18 -7.44 18.59
CA GLN A 12 15.51 -8.63 18.07
C GLN A 12 14.12 -8.61 18.69
N VAL A 13 13.07 -8.77 17.86
CA VAL A 13 11.79 -9.23 18.38
C VAL A 13 12.13 -10.46 19.23
N PRO A 14 11.90 -10.43 20.57
CA PRO A 14 12.30 -11.53 21.41
C PRO A 14 11.67 -12.79 20.83
N LEU A 15 12.50 -13.80 20.52
CA LEU A 15 11.98 -15.15 20.35
C LEU A 15 11.18 -15.44 21.63
N PRO A 16 9.94 -15.95 21.53
CA PRO A 16 9.10 -16.16 22.68
C PRO A 16 9.87 -16.97 23.74
N SER A 17 9.92 -16.44 24.96
CA SER A 17 10.51 -17.13 26.12
C SER A 17 9.95 -18.55 26.18
N PRO A 18 10.78 -19.59 26.45
CA PRO A 18 10.29 -20.95 26.62
C PRO A 18 9.30 -21.07 27.78
N ASN A 19 9.25 -20.09 28.69
CA ASN A 19 8.23 -19.93 29.72
C ASN A 19 7.90 -18.42 29.91
N PRO A 20 6.93 -17.86 29.19
CA PRO A 20 6.46 -16.51 29.42
C PRO A 20 5.64 -16.44 30.73
N PRO A 21 5.60 -15.28 31.42
CA PRO A 21 4.60 -15.05 32.46
C PRO A 21 3.19 -15.27 31.87
N PRO A 22 2.22 -15.76 32.65
CA PRO A 22 0.90 -16.07 32.12
C PRO A 22 0.28 -14.82 31.49
N LEU A 23 -0.04 -14.93 30.20
CA LEU A 23 -0.70 -13.91 29.41
C LEU A 23 -2.01 -13.50 30.11
N SER A 24 -2.34 -12.20 30.08
CA SER A 24 -3.74 -11.81 30.20
C SER A 24 -4.50 -12.55 29.10
N PRO A 25 -5.58 -13.28 29.41
CA PRO A 25 -6.29 -14.09 28.43
C PRO A 25 -6.82 -13.31 27.21
N ASP A 26 -6.90 -11.97 27.30
CA ASP A 26 -7.69 -11.15 26.39
C ASP A 26 -6.92 -10.34 25.32
N PHE A 27 -5.57 -10.26 25.37
CA PHE A 27 -4.80 -9.52 24.34
C PHE A 27 -3.32 -9.94 24.25
N PRO A 28 -2.88 -10.63 23.17
CA PRO A 28 -1.56 -11.29 23.12
C PRO A 28 -0.41 -10.42 22.59
N TYR A 29 -0.56 -9.10 22.50
CA TYR A 29 0.46 -8.20 21.91
C TYR A 29 1.16 -7.35 22.97
N PRO A 30 2.43 -7.65 23.33
CA PRO A 30 3.18 -6.86 24.30
C PRO A 30 3.30 -5.40 23.86
N GLY A 31 3.22 -4.47 24.82
CA GLY A 31 3.32 -3.04 24.53
C GLY A 31 2.05 -2.41 23.96
N LEU A 32 0.96 -3.17 23.80
CA LEU A 32 -0.35 -2.66 23.36
C LEU A 32 -1.47 -3.12 24.29
N ARG A 33 -2.55 -2.34 24.36
CA ARG A 33 -3.80 -2.71 25.01
C ARG A 33 -4.98 -2.18 24.22
N ARG A 34 -6.11 -2.91 24.22
CA ARG A 34 -7.40 -2.33 23.82
C ARG A 34 -7.85 -1.28 24.85
N THR A 35 -8.48 -0.21 24.38
CA THR A 35 -9.06 0.84 25.22
C THR A 35 -10.50 1.12 24.79
N GLY A 36 -11.25 1.84 25.63
CA GLY A 36 -12.63 2.22 25.37
C GLY A 36 -13.60 1.05 25.38
N ASP A 37 -14.86 1.37 25.11
CA ASP A 37 -15.95 0.43 24.92
C ASP A 37 -16.83 0.87 23.73
N ALA A 38 -17.96 0.18 23.49
CA ALA A 38 -18.87 0.53 22.40
C ALA A 38 -19.55 1.90 22.56
N ASN A 39 -19.55 2.48 23.76
CA ASN A 39 -20.24 3.74 24.09
C ASN A 39 -19.30 4.94 24.14
N SER A 40 -17.99 4.70 24.10
CA SER A 40 -16.97 5.74 24.06
C SER A 40 -17.11 6.56 22.77
N PRO A 41 -16.78 7.87 22.74
CA PRO A 41 -17.02 8.73 21.57
C PRO A 41 -16.36 8.26 20.28
N ARG A 42 -15.21 7.58 20.37
CA ARG A 42 -14.49 6.96 19.26
C ARG A 42 -14.58 5.42 19.28
N GLY A 43 -15.46 4.87 20.11
CA GLY A 43 -15.57 3.44 20.35
C GLY A 43 -14.32 2.85 21.03
N ARG A 44 -13.99 1.62 20.66
CA ARG A 44 -12.78 0.94 21.09
C ARG A 44 -11.55 1.48 20.34
N GLY A 45 -10.38 1.37 20.95
CA GLY A 45 -9.11 1.83 20.39
C GLY A 45 -7.94 0.91 20.76
N LEU A 46 -6.75 1.19 20.21
CA LEU A 46 -5.48 0.63 20.68
C LEU A 46 -4.67 1.71 21.38
N VAL A 47 -4.09 1.40 22.53
CA VAL A 47 -3.20 2.32 23.28
C VAL A 47 -1.86 1.65 23.53
N ALA A 48 -0.80 2.43 23.38
CA ALA A 48 0.56 2.01 23.67
C ALA A 48 0.76 1.87 25.20
N THR A 49 1.28 0.72 25.63
CA THR A 49 1.71 0.45 27.02
C THR A 49 3.23 0.42 27.16
N ALA A 50 3.94 0.61 26.05
CA ALA A 50 5.38 0.79 25.95
C ALA A 50 5.68 1.95 24.98
N THR A 51 6.92 2.42 24.95
CA THR A 51 7.38 3.39 23.95
C THR A 51 7.79 2.70 22.67
N PHE A 52 7.43 3.24 21.51
CA PHE A 52 7.83 2.74 20.20
C PHE A 52 8.57 3.83 19.41
N PRO A 53 9.87 3.66 19.12
CA PRO A 53 10.60 4.60 18.26
C PRO A 53 10.09 4.61 16.81
N ALA A 54 10.28 5.72 16.11
CA ALA A 54 9.98 5.86 14.70
C ALA A 54 10.57 4.70 13.86
N GLY A 55 9.75 4.08 13.02
CA GLY A 55 10.12 2.95 12.15
C GLY A 55 10.17 1.59 12.85
N SER A 56 9.95 1.50 14.16
CA SER A 56 9.90 0.23 14.88
C SER A 56 8.60 -0.55 14.62
N ALA A 57 8.67 -1.88 14.71
CA ALA A 57 7.47 -2.71 14.69
C ALA A 57 6.78 -2.66 16.06
N ILE A 58 5.48 -2.35 16.06
CA ILE A 58 4.64 -2.29 17.26
C ILE A 58 4.11 -3.69 17.57
N ALA A 59 3.46 -4.34 16.60
CA ALA A 59 2.91 -5.69 16.73
C ALA A 59 2.76 -6.35 15.35
N ALA A 60 2.87 -7.68 15.33
CA ALA A 60 2.60 -8.50 14.15
C ALA A 60 1.36 -9.37 14.37
N PHE A 61 0.48 -9.41 13.37
CA PHE A 61 -0.83 -10.06 13.37
C PHE A 61 -0.84 -11.21 12.34
N PRO A 62 -0.31 -12.41 12.69
CA PRO A 62 -0.12 -13.51 11.74
C PRO A 62 -1.35 -14.40 11.56
N ARG A 63 -2.42 -14.18 12.35
CA ARG A 63 -3.61 -15.05 12.40
C ARG A 63 -4.89 -14.27 12.10
N PRO A 64 -4.99 -13.64 10.91
CA PRO A 64 -6.20 -12.91 10.57
C PRO A 64 -7.39 -13.87 10.46
N LEU A 65 -8.54 -13.41 10.97
CA LEU A 65 -9.83 -14.12 10.94
C LEU A 65 -10.23 -14.45 9.51
N LEU A 66 -10.01 -13.53 8.57
CA LEU A 66 -10.14 -13.76 7.13
C LEU A 66 -8.90 -13.24 6.40
N CYS A 67 -8.49 -13.97 5.38
CA CYS A 67 -7.56 -13.43 4.38
C CYS A 67 -7.68 -14.27 3.11
N LEU A 68 -8.10 -13.64 2.02
CA LEU A 68 -8.38 -14.26 0.71
C LEU A 68 -8.18 -13.27 -0.43
N PRO A 69 -7.83 -13.74 -1.65
CA PRO A 69 -7.62 -12.88 -2.80
C PRO A 69 -8.95 -12.32 -3.30
N ASP A 70 -8.93 -11.14 -3.89
CA ASP A 70 -10.11 -10.59 -4.54
C ASP A 70 -10.43 -11.36 -5.84
N GLY A 71 -11.55 -10.99 -6.48
CA GLY A 71 -12.01 -11.65 -7.71
C GLY A 71 -11.02 -11.57 -8.87
N GLU A 72 -10.25 -10.48 -8.98
CA GLU A 72 -9.26 -10.26 -10.03
C GLU A 72 -8.03 -11.16 -9.83
N HIS A 73 -7.66 -11.39 -8.56
CA HIS A 73 -6.43 -12.10 -8.19
C HIS A 73 -6.64 -13.57 -7.79
N VAL A 74 -7.87 -14.09 -7.77
CA VAL A 74 -8.20 -15.45 -7.28
C VAL A 74 -7.45 -16.59 -7.98
N ARG A 75 -6.93 -16.36 -9.19
CA ARG A 75 -6.12 -17.32 -9.97
C ARG A 75 -4.67 -16.93 -10.17
N THR A 76 -4.28 -15.72 -9.79
CA THR A 76 -2.93 -15.18 -9.96
C THR A 76 -2.21 -15.00 -8.61
N ALA A 77 -2.92 -15.15 -7.49
CA ALA A 77 -2.38 -15.15 -6.14
C ALA A 77 -2.76 -16.41 -5.37
N CYS A 78 -1.88 -16.85 -4.47
CA CYS A 78 -2.14 -17.99 -3.61
C CYS A 78 -3.33 -17.73 -2.67
N ASP A 79 -4.33 -18.59 -2.68
CA ASP A 79 -5.57 -18.44 -1.91
C ASP A 79 -5.40 -18.55 -0.38
N TRP A 80 -4.19 -18.81 0.11
CA TRP A 80 -3.86 -18.86 1.54
C TRP A 80 -3.00 -17.69 2.02
N CYS A 81 -1.88 -17.44 1.33
CA CYS A 81 -0.87 -16.45 1.73
C CYS A 81 -0.86 -15.21 0.83
N LEU A 82 -1.64 -15.25 -0.24
CA LEU A 82 -1.78 -14.27 -1.32
C LEU A 82 -0.48 -13.74 -1.93
N ARG A 83 0.57 -14.54 -1.83
CA ARG A 83 1.74 -14.40 -2.68
C ARG A 83 1.31 -14.57 -4.14
N PRO A 84 1.61 -13.60 -5.03
CA PRO A 84 1.42 -13.76 -6.47
C PRO A 84 2.21 -14.96 -6.99
N GLY A 85 1.82 -15.46 -8.16
CA GLY A 85 2.57 -16.52 -8.82
C GLY A 85 2.37 -16.53 -10.33
N THR A 86 3.07 -17.44 -11.02
CA THR A 86 2.92 -17.65 -12.45
C THR A 86 1.71 -18.54 -12.70
N GLY A 87 0.83 -18.12 -13.60
CA GLY A 87 -0.44 -18.80 -13.90
C GLY A 87 -0.25 -20.24 -14.38
N SER A 88 -1.30 -21.07 -14.20
CA SER A 88 -1.33 -22.49 -14.57
C SER A 88 -1.99 -22.77 -15.94
N SER A 89 -2.28 -21.76 -16.77
CA SER A 89 -3.09 -21.94 -17.98
C SER A 89 -2.28 -21.95 -19.28
N ASN A 90 -2.34 -23.07 -20.00
CA ASN A 90 -1.98 -23.22 -21.42
C ASN A 90 -3.04 -22.57 -22.35
N THR A 91 -3.41 -21.31 -22.13
CA THR A 91 -4.28 -20.56 -23.07
C THR A 91 -3.87 -19.09 -23.09
N ASP A 92 -3.13 -18.77 -24.15
CA ASP A 92 -3.00 -17.51 -24.90
C ASP A 92 -3.23 -16.15 -24.22
N GLY A 93 -2.17 -15.34 -24.27
CA GLY A 93 -2.20 -13.99 -24.83
C GLY A 93 -2.79 -12.87 -23.99
N GLY A 94 -1.91 -12.09 -23.34
CA GLY A 94 -2.17 -10.68 -23.03
C GLY A 94 -1.98 -10.30 -21.57
N GLY A 95 -1.02 -9.42 -21.31
CA GLY A 95 -0.91 -8.68 -20.04
C GLY A 95 0.08 -9.24 -19.02
N GLY A 96 1.26 -9.68 -19.45
CA GLY A 96 2.41 -9.69 -18.54
C GLY A 96 2.76 -8.23 -18.23
N GLY A 97 2.43 -7.76 -17.02
CA GLY A 97 3.05 -6.55 -16.49
C GLY A 97 4.57 -6.68 -16.53
N PRO A 98 5.32 -5.57 -16.60
CA PRO A 98 6.77 -5.60 -16.73
C PRO A 98 7.39 -6.50 -15.65
N ASP A 99 8.32 -7.32 -16.09
CA ASP A 99 9.20 -8.13 -15.26
C ASP A 99 10.08 -7.18 -14.43
N LEU A 100 9.57 -6.77 -13.27
CA LEU A 100 10.26 -5.95 -12.28
C LEU A 100 11.35 -6.75 -11.56
N GLY A 101 12.27 -7.39 -12.32
CA GLY A 101 13.43 -8.10 -11.79
C GLY A 101 13.09 -8.87 -10.50
N GLU A 102 12.09 -9.74 -10.57
CA GLU A 102 11.60 -10.42 -9.37
C GLU A 102 12.68 -11.35 -8.82
N VAL A 103 13.28 -10.93 -7.71
CA VAL A 103 14.35 -11.64 -7.01
C VAL A 103 13.95 -13.00 -6.44
N ARG A 104 12.64 -13.29 -6.44
CA ARG A 104 12.20 -14.67 -6.35
C ARG A 104 11.33 -14.98 -7.55
N PRO A 105 11.67 -16.01 -8.36
CA PRO A 105 10.79 -16.43 -9.43
C PRO A 105 9.40 -16.69 -8.84
N ARG A 106 8.39 -16.02 -9.41
CA ARG A 106 6.98 -16.25 -9.08
C ARG A 106 6.74 -17.75 -8.97
N PRO A 107 6.28 -18.26 -7.81
CA PRO A 107 6.03 -19.67 -7.68
C PRO A 107 4.95 -20.08 -8.67
N LYS A 108 5.14 -21.23 -9.33
CA LYS A 108 4.07 -21.85 -10.11
C LYS A 108 2.89 -22.13 -9.20
N LEU A 109 1.73 -21.60 -9.54
CA LEU A 109 0.51 -21.82 -8.75
C LEU A 109 -0.20 -23.09 -9.20
N ASN A 110 -0.68 -23.87 -8.25
CA ASN A 110 -1.39 -25.13 -8.52
C ASN A 110 -2.86 -24.98 -8.10
N ALA A 111 -3.77 -25.23 -9.05
CA ALA A 111 -5.20 -25.16 -8.78
C ALA A 111 -5.67 -26.28 -7.85
N CYS A 112 -6.69 -26.00 -7.03
CA CYS A 112 -7.41 -27.05 -6.31
C CYS A 112 -7.97 -28.07 -7.31
N THR A 113 -7.65 -29.34 -7.13
CA THR A 113 -8.04 -30.41 -8.08
C THR A 113 -9.55 -30.59 -8.20
N ARG A 114 -10.30 -30.28 -7.15
CA ARG A 114 -11.77 -30.41 -7.10
C ARG A 114 -12.49 -29.22 -7.73
N CYS A 115 -12.39 -28.03 -7.13
CA CYS A 115 -13.13 -26.87 -7.65
C CYS A 115 -12.43 -26.20 -8.84
N ARG A 116 -11.10 -26.26 -8.94
CA ARG A 116 -10.28 -25.53 -9.93
C ARG A 116 -10.48 -24.00 -9.94
N CYS A 117 -11.14 -23.43 -8.93
CA CYS A 117 -11.41 -21.99 -8.85
C CYS A 117 -10.29 -21.20 -8.16
N VAL A 118 -9.57 -21.84 -7.24
CA VAL A 118 -8.53 -21.23 -6.41
C VAL A 118 -7.20 -21.93 -6.63
N VAL A 119 -6.10 -21.22 -6.37
CA VAL A 119 -4.74 -21.69 -6.62
C VAL A 119 -3.83 -21.55 -5.40
N TYR A 120 -2.78 -22.38 -5.32
CA TYR A 120 -1.85 -22.40 -4.19
C TYR A 120 -0.39 -22.44 -4.66
N CYS A 121 0.48 -21.69 -4.00
CA CYS A 121 1.92 -21.71 -4.28
C CYS A 121 2.63 -22.96 -3.74
N SER A 122 2.01 -23.70 -2.81
CA SER A 122 2.59 -24.90 -2.21
C SER A 122 1.54 -25.84 -1.62
N LYS A 123 1.89 -27.12 -1.45
CA LYS A 123 1.07 -28.10 -0.72
C LYS A 123 0.81 -27.67 0.73
N ARG A 124 1.75 -26.94 1.35
CA ARG A 124 1.59 -26.37 2.70
C ARG A 124 0.43 -25.37 2.73
N CYS A 125 0.42 -24.41 1.80
CA CYS A 125 -0.66 -23.43 1.69
C CYS A 125 -2.01 -24.08 1.38
N GLN A 126 -2.06 -25.04 0.46
CA GLN A 126 -3.28 -25.79 0.15
C GLN A 126 -3.82 -26.52 1.39
N SER A 127 -2.95 -27.22 2.13
CA SER A 127 -3.35 -27.95 3.34
C SER A 127 -3.82 -27.04 4.46
N ALA A 128 -3.18 -25.87 4.63
CA ALA A 128 -3.57 -24.88 5.61
C ALA A 128 -4.95 -24.26 5.27
N ALA A 129 -5.16 -23.87 4.01
CA ALA A 129 -6.46 -23.37 3.54
C ALA A 129 -7.56 -24.42 3.69
N TRP A 130 -7.27 -25.69 3.37
CA TRP A 130 -8.21 -26.80 3.52
C TRP A 130 -8.70 -26.97 4.96
N LYS A 131 -7.78 -26.91 5.94
CA LYS A 131 -8.10 -27.01 7.37
C LYS A 131 -8.88 -25.79 7.87
N ALA A 132 -8.54 -24.60 7.38
CA ALA A 132 -9.13 -23.36 7.85
C ALA A 132 -10.57 -23.15 7.35
N VAL A 133 -10.81 -23.30 6.04
CA VAL A 133 -12.14 -23.02 5.46
C VAL A 133 -12.37 -23.66 4.08
N HIS A 134 -11.34 -23.91 3.28
CA HIS A 134 -11.53 -24.31 1.88
C HIS A 134 -12.29 -25.63 1.72
N LYS A 135 -12.14 -26.58 2.66
CA LYS A 135 -12.94 -27.81 2.68
C LYS A 135 -14.46 -27.54 2.67
N LEU A 136 -14.89 -26.46 3.32
CA LEU A 136 -16.29 -26.06 3.46
C LEU A 136 -16.81 -25.32 2.22
N GLU A 137 -16.02 -24.41 1.65
CA GLU A 137 -16.44 -23.60 0.48
C GLU A 137 -16.20 -24.29 -0.88
N CYS A 138 -15.32 -25.29 -0.96
CA CYS A 138 -14.96 -25.95 -2.21
C CYS A 138 -16.16 -26.50 -3.01
N PRO A 139 -17.22 -27.08 -2.40
CA PRO A 139 -18.42 -27.51 -3.14
C PRO A 139 -19.14 -26.34 -3.81
N ALA A 140 -19.25 -25.18 -3.14
CA ALA A 140 -19.89 -23.99 -3.68
C ALA A 140 -19.11 -23.44 -4.88
N LEU A 141 -17.78 -23.37 -4.74
CA LEU A 141 -16.90 -22.96 -5.83
C LEU A 141 -16.99 -23.90 -7.04
N SER A 142 -17.11 -25.22 -6.82
CA SER A 142 -17.31 -26.18 -7.91
C SER A 142 -18.61 -25.91 -8.68
N ARG A 143 -19.73 -25.66 -7.97
CA ARG A 143 -21.01 -25.34 -8.61
C ARG A 143 -20.93 -24.06 -9.46
N VAL A 144 -20.23 -23.04 -8.97
CA VAL A 144 -20.04 -21.77 -9.71
C VAL A 144 -19.28 -22.02 -11.01
N ARG A 145 -18.21 -22.84 -10.99
CA ARG A 145 -17.48 -23.23 -12.20
C ARG A 145 -18.39 -23.94 -13.21
N ASP A 146 -19.21 -24.87 -12.71
CA ASP A 146 -20.03 -25.75 -13.56
C ASP A 146 -21.28 -25.03 -14.11
N GLY A 147 -21.66 -23.87 -13.54
CA GLY A 147 -22.88 -23.12 -13.87
C GLY A 147 -22.87 -22.30 -15.16
N GLY A 148 -21.75 -22.19 -15.89
CA GLY A 148 -21.72 -21.75 -17.30
C GLY A 148 -22.02 -20.27 -17.64
N GLU A 149 -22.47 -19.42 -16.71
CA GLU A 149 -22.87 -18.02 -17.00
C GLU A 149 -21.71 -16.99 -17.02
N GLY A 150 -20.52 -17.39 -17.43
CA GLY A 150 -19.38 -16.47 -17.65
C GLY A 150 -18.71 -15.87 -16.39
N LYS A 151 -19.37 -15.85 -15.22
CA LYS A 151 -18.74 -15.48 -13.93
C LYS A 151 -18.17 -16.71 -13.24
N TRP A 152 -16.86 -16.96 -13.40
CA TRP A 152 -16.15 -18.11 -12.79
C TRP A 152 -15.73 -17.90 -11.32
N PHE A 153 -16.18 -16.82 -10.68
CA PHE A 153 -15.80 -16.47 -9.31
C PHE A 153 -16.99 -15.92 -8.50
N ILE A 154 -16.93 -16.09 -7.18
CA ILE A 154 -17.87 -15.49 -6.23
C ILE A 154 -17.33 -14.09 -5.89
N PRO A 155 -18.16 -13.02 -5.96
CA PRO A 155 -17.72 -11.67 -5.59
C PRO A 155 -17.06 -11.65 -4.20
N THR A 156 -15.98 -10.88 -4.04
CA THR A 156 -15.11 -10.89 -2.85
C THR A 156 -15.91 -10.76 -1.55
N ALA A 157 -16.88 -9.85 -1.50
CA ALA A 157 -17.77 -9.62 -0.36
C ALA A 157 -18.56 -10.86 0.04
N VAL A 158 -19.18 -11.45 -0.98
CA VAL A 158 -20.04 -12.62 -0.87
C VAL A 158 -19.20 -13.81 -0.43
N ARG A 159 -17.97 -13.97 -0.96
CA ARG A 159 -17.04 -15.03 -0.55
C ARG A 159 -16.57 -14.84 0.89
N CYS A 160 -16.25 -13.61 1.32
CA CYS A 160 -15.90 -13.31 2.72
C CYS A 160 -17.04 -13.67 3.66
N ALA A 161 -18.26 -13.20 3.38
CA ALA A 161 -19.44 -13.51 4.17
C ALA A 161 -19.73 -15.02 4.18
N MET A 162 -19.64 -15.69 3.04
CA MET A 162 -19.79 -17.15 2.92
C MET A 162 -18.77 -17.90 3.81
N GLN A 163 -17.49 -17.53 3.79
CA GLN A 163 -16.48 -18.17 4.64
C GLN A 163 -16.80 -18.03 6.15
N LEU A 164 -17.28 -16.85 6.58
CA LEU A 164 -17.70 -16.64 7.97
C LEU A 164 -18.96 -17.46 8.31
N LEU A 165 -19.95 -17.51 7.42
CA LEU A 165 -21.17 -18.30 7.63
C LEU A 165 -20.88 -19.80 7.73
N LEU A 166 -20.00 -20.33 6.88
CA LEU A 166 -19.59 -21.73 6.92
C LEU A 166 -18.87 -22.08 8.23
N ARG A 167 -18.05 -21.15 8.76
CA ARG A 167 -17.38 -21.32 10.05
C ARG A 167 -18.35 -21.19 11.24
N LEU A 168 -19.29 -20.24 11.20
CA LEU A 168 -20.37 -20.13 12.20
C LEU A 168 -21.25 -21.38 12.25
N LYS A 169 -21.59 -21.95 11.08
CA LYS A 169 -22.31 -23.23 10.98
C LYS A 169 -21.54 -24.38 11.64
N GLY A 170 -20.20 -24.31 11.61
CA GLY A 170 -19.29 -25.21 12.32
C GLY A 170 -19.03 -24.87 13.79
N ALA A 171 -19.78 -23.93 14.38
CA ALA A 171 -19.63 -23.45 15.76
C ALA A 171 -18.24 -22.86 16.09
N ASP A 172 -17.61 -22.20 15.12
CA ASP A 172 -16.34 -21.50 15.31
C ASP A 172 -16.49 -20.31 16.28
N ARG A 173 -15.90 -20.45 17.47
CA ARG A 173 -15.98 -19.46 18.55
C ARG A 173 -15.28 -18.16 18.20
N ASP A 174 -14.11 -18.21 17.58
CA ASP A 174 -13.34 -17.00 17.24
C ASP A 174 -14.12 -16.13 16.25
N VAL A 175 -14.78 -16.74 15.27
CA VAL A 175 -15.66 -16.02 14.36
C VAL A 175 -16.84 -15.42 15.10
N ARG A 176 -17.53 -16.19 15.94
CA ARG A 176 -18.71 -15.72 16.68
C ARG A 176 -18.36 -14.57 17.64
N ASP A 177 -17.24 -14.66 18.34
CA ASP A 177 -16.79 -13.63 19.28
C ASP A 177 -16.38 -12.35 18.52
N ALA A 178 -15.88 -12.50 17.29
CA ALA A 178 -15.56 -11.36 16.41
C ALA A 178 -16.79 -10.68 15.82
N VAL A 179 -17.67 -11.44 15.15
CA VAL A 179 -18.73 -10.89 14.27
C VAL A 179 -20.14 -11.04 14.82
N GLY A 180 -20.32 -11.80 15.89
CA GLY A 180 -21.63 -12.10 16.49
C GLY A 180 -22.38 -13.23 15.80
N ASP A 181 -23.59 -13.48 16.30
CA ASP A 181 -24.48 -14.51 15.79
C ASP A 181 -25.24 -14.04 14.53
N VAL A 182 -25.51 -14.99 13.62
CA VAL A 182 -26.43 -14.80 12.50
C VAL A 182 -27.68 -15.65 12.76
N PRO A 183 -28.90 -15.09 12.70
CA PRO A 183 -30.12 -15.86 12.94
C PRO A 183 -30.21 -17.10 12.07
N PHE A 184 -30.58 -18.23 12.69
CA PHE A 184 -30.76 -19.53 12.03
C PHE A 184 -29.48 -20.14 11.41
N VAL A 185 -28.29 -19.62 11.75
CA VAL A 185 -27.00 -20.15 11.28
C VAL A 185 -26.14 -20.60 12.48
N GLY A 186 -25.89 -21.90 12.59
CA GLY A 186 -25.06 -22.46 13.67
C GLY A 186 -25.72 -22.35 15.04
N THR A 187 -24.91 -22.10 16.08
CA THR A 187 -25.40 -21.88 17.45
C THR A 187 -25.67 -20.41 17.69
N THR A 188 -26.82 -20.05 18.25
CA THR A 188 -27.17 -18.65 18.57
C THR A 188 -27.21 -18.43 20.08
N SER A 189 -26.27 -17.64 20.59
CA SER A 189 -26.18 -17.18 21.99
C SER A 189 -26.75 -15.78 22.21
N GLY A 190 -27.07 -15.05 21.13
CA GLY A 190 -27.40 -13.62 21.16
C GLY A 190 -26.15 -12.72 21.15
N SER A 191 -24.97 -13.26 20.83
CA SER A 191 -23.72 -12.51 20.76
C SER A 191 -23.77 -11.46 19.64
N LYS A 192 -23.34 -10.23 19.94
CA LYS A 192 -23.21 -9.15 18.94
C LYS A 192 -21.84 -9.12 18.25
N GLY A 193 -20.86 -9.85 18.80
CA GLY A 193 -19.45 -9.76 18.42
C GLY A 193 -18.78 -8.47 18.89
N VAL A 194 -17.44 -8.42 18.79
CA VAL A 194 -16.64 -7.23 19.17
C VAL A 194 -16.43 -6.23 18.03
N LEU A 195 -16.59 -6.62 16.77
CA LEU A 195 -16.39 -5.73 15.62
C LEU A 195 -17.58 -4.79 15.43
N GLU A 196 -17.30 -3.50 15.19
CA GLU A 196 -18.34 -2.50 14.91
C GLU A 196 -18.87 -2.67 13.49
N GLY A 197 -20.20 -2.63 13.31
CA GLY A 197 -20.84 -2.76 12.02
C GLY A 197 -21.43 -1.47 11.49
N ASN A 198 -21.69 -0.45 12.32
CA ASN A 198 -22.35 0.80 11.92
C ASN A 198 -23.62 0.57 11.07
N VAL A 199 -24.41 -0.45 11.42
CA VAL A 199 -25.54 -0.93 10.58
C VAL A 199 -26.54 0.17 10.27
N HIS A 200 -26.86 1.01 11.27
CA HIS A 200 -27.73 2.17 11.09
C HIS A 200 -27.12 3.17 10.09
N GLY A 201 -25.83 3.46 10.23
CA GLY A 201 -25.11 4.33 9.31
C GLY A 201 -25.20 3.86 7.86
N PHE A 202 -25.05 2.56 7.60
CA PHE A 202 -25.20 2.01 6.24
C PHE A 202 -26.64 2.03 5.73
N ARG A 203 -27.61 1.77 6.61
CA ARG A 203 -29.03 1.76 6.27
C ARG A 203 -29.51 3.16 5.85
N ASP A 204 -29.03 4.17 6.54
CA ASP A 204 -29.44 5.57 6.36
C ASP A 204 -28.49 6.33 5.40
N HIS A 205 -27.53 5.65 4.76
CA HIS A 205 -26.52 6.27 3.91
C HIS A 205 -27.10 6.70 2.54
N GLU A 206 -27.02 8.01 2.27
CA GLU A 206 -27.35 8.63 0.98
C GLU A 206 -28.73 8.18 0.43
N ASP A 207 -28.78 7.61 -0.77
CA ASP A 207 -30.01 7.20 -1.46
C ASP A 207 -30.46 5.76 -1.12
N GLY A 208 -29.77 5.10 -0.19
CA GLY A 208 -30.04 3.72 0.20
C GLY A 208 -29.52 2.66 -0.79
N THR A 209 -28.82 3.05 -1.84
CA THR A 209 -28.25 2.12 -2.84
C THR A 209 -27.32 1.10 -2.18
N VAL A 210 -26.41 1.57 -1.32
CA VAL A 210 -25.47 0.73 -0.57
C VAL A 210 -26.20 -0.33 0.26
N TRP A 211 -27.27 0.05 0.95
CA TRP A 211 -28.05 -0.86 1.78
C TRP A 211 -28.76 -1.95 0.96
N LYS A 212 -29.33 -1.56 -0.19
CA LYS A 212 -29.95 -2.48 -1.14
C LYS A 212 -28.94 -3.51 -1.64
N ASP A 213 -27.74 -3.09 -1.98
CA ASP A 213 -26.66 -3.95 -2.49
C ASP A 213 -26.17 -4.94 -1.44
N LEU A 214 -25.96 -4.48 -0.21
CA LEU A 214 -25.66 -5.36 0.92
C LEU A 214 -26.74 -6.44 1.10
N GLY A 215 -28.00 -6.11 0.81
CA GLY A 215 -29.09 -7.09 0.77
C GLY A 215 -29.02 -8.12 -0.34
N ALA A 216 -28.61 -7.73 -1.54
CA ALA A 216 -28.39 -8.67 -2.64
C ALA A 216 -27.22 -9.63 -2.29
N GLN A 217 -26.13 -9.08 -1.77
CA GLN A 217 -24.96 -9.86 -1.35
C GLN A 217 -25.25 -10.81 -0.19
N ALA A 218 -26.07 -10.38 0.77
CA ALA A 218 -26.48 -11.22 1.89
C ALA A 218 -27.23 -12.48 1.43
N ARG A 219 -28.18 -12.32 0.49
CA ARG A 219 -28.89 -13.45 -0.09
C ARG A 219 -27.96 -14.37 -0.90
N ALA A 220 -27.06 -13.78 -1.69
CA ALA A 220 -26.07 -14.54 -2.44
C ALA A 220 -25.14 -15.34 -1.50
N ALA A 221 -24.70 -14.75 -0.38
CA ALA A 221 -23.83 -15.43 0.57
C ALA A 221 -24.52 -16.63 1.24
N LEU A 222 -25.81 -16.50 1.60
CA LEU A 222 -26.61 -17.62 2.12
C LEU A 222 -26.75 -18.74 1.08
N GLN A 223 -27.08 -18.38 -0.16
CA GLN A 223 -27.22 -19.31 -1.28
C GLN A 223 -25.92 -20.08 -1.54
N PHE A 224 -24.79 -19.39 -1.67
CA PHE A 224 -23.50 -20.04 -1.91
C PHE A 224 -23.02 -20.87 -0.71
N SER A 225 -23.39 -20.49 0.52
CA SER A 225 -23.10 -21.27 1.73
C SER A 225 -23.88 -22.59 1.82
N GLY A 226 -24.87 -22.83 0.95
CA GLY A 226 -25.76 -23.99 1.03
C GLY A 226 -26.60 -23.97 2.31
N ILE A 227 -27.01 -22.78 2.76
CA ILE A 227 -27.92 -22.60 3.88
C ILE A 227 -29.33 -22.48 3.29
N GLU A 228 -30.12 -23.54 3.45
CA GLU A 228 -31.48 -23.64 2.93
C GLU A 228 -32.47 -23.12 3.99
N LEU A 229 -33.02 -21.93 3.74
CA LEU A 229 -34.00 -21.27 4.59
C LEU A 229 -35.12 -20.70 3.70
N GLU A 230 -36.33 -20.64 4.23
CA GLU A 230 -37.50 -20.12 3.53
C GLU A 230 -38.28 -19.10 4.36
N GLY A 231 -39.08 -18.28 3.67
CA GLY A 231 -39.98 -17.29 4.28
C GLY A 231 -39.29 -16.38 5.29
N ASN A 232 -39.89 -16.26 6.48
CA ASN A 232 -39.41 -15.37 7.55
C ASN A 232 -38.01 -15.74 8.07
N LYS A 233 -37.63 -17.04 8.03
CA LYS A 233 -36.31 -17.49 8.47
C LYS A 233 -35.22 -16.98 7.53
N LEU A 234 -35.47 -17.06 6.21
CA LEU A 234 -34.56 -16.53 5.21
C LEU A 234 -34.40 -15.02 5.34
N ALA A 235 -35.50 -14.29 5.53
CA ALA A 235 -35.47 -12.83 5.69
C ALA A 235 -34.64 -12.41 6.92
N ALA A 236 -34.83 -13.07 8.06
CA ALA A 236 -34.07 -12.80 9.28
C ALA A 236 -32.59 -13.16 9.16
N ALA A 237 -32.26 -14.30 8.53
CA ALA A 237 -30.88 -14.67 8.26
C ALA A 237 -30.20 -13.66 7.33
N ALA A 238 -30.89 -13.23 6.26
CA ALA A 238 -30.37 -12.23 5.33
C ALA A 238 -30.08 -10.89 6.01
N GLU A 239 -30.92 -10.46 6.96
CA GLU A 239 -30.65 -9.25 7.75
C GLU A 239 -29.43 -9.43 8.68
N GLY A 240 -29.27 -10.59 9.31
CA GLY A 240 -28.05 -10.90 10.08
C GLY A 240 -26.79 -10.89 9.21
N VAL A 241 -26.87 -11.42 8.00
CA VAL A 241 -25.75 -11.41 7.03
C VAL A 241 -25.46 -10.01 6.49
N ARG A 242 -26.47 -9.13 6.36
CA ARG A 242 -26.21 -7.70 6.09
C ARG A 242 -25.37 -7.10 7.21
N GLY A 243 -25.72 -7.34 8.47
CA GLY A 243 -24.93 -6.89 9.61
C GLY A 243 -23.48 -7.40 9.59
N LEU A 244 -23.28 -8.65 9.18
CA LEU A 244 -21.95 -9.24 8.93
C LEU A 244 -21.19 -8.50 7.82
N LEU A 245 -21.84 -8.21 6.70
CA LEU A 245 -21.24 -7.46 5.59
C LEU A 245 -20.90 -6.02 6.00
N CYS A 246 -21.72 -5.36 6.81
CA CYS A 246 -21.39 -4.06 7.38
C CYS A 246 -20.12 -4.13 8.25
N LYS A 247 -19.96 -5.16 9.08
CA LYS A 247 -18.71 -5.39 9.85
C LYS A 247 -17.51 -5.61 8.93
N LEU A 248 -17.65 -6.40 7.87
CA LEU A 248 -16.58 -6.57 6.88
C LEU A 248 -16.21 -5.23 6.23
N GLN A 249 -17.22 -4.45 5.83
CA GLN A 249 -17.05 -3.13 5.25
C GLN A 249 -16.31 -2.17 6.20
N THR A 250 -16.61 -2.20 7.51
CA THR A 250 -16.00 -1.27 8.46
C THR A 250 -14.60 -1.68 8.91
N ASN A 251 -14.29 -2.98 8.98
CA ASN A 251 -13.10 -3.48 9.69
C ASN A 251 -12.09 -4.22 8.82
N ALA A 252 -12.45 -4.62 7.60
CA ALA A 252 -11.53 -5.34 6.74
C ALA A 252 -10.53 -4.38 6.08
N PHE A 253 -9.29 -4.80 6.01
CA PHE A 253 -8.19 -4.13 5.33
C PHE A 253 -8.11 -4.60 3.89
N ASP A 254 -7.98 -3.65 2.97
CA ASP A 254 -7.52 -3.96 1.62
C ASP A 254 -6.07 -4.41 1.74
N ARG A 255 -5.85 -5.71 1.48
CA ARG A 255 -4.52 -6.31 1.48
C ARG A 255 -3.85 -5.90 0.18
N ARG A 256 -3.24 -4.72 0.22
CA ARG A 256 -2.43 -4.19 -0.89
C ARG A 256 -1.02 -4.71 -0.77
N ASP A 257 -0.56 -5.35 -1.83
CA ASP A 257 0.85 -5.58 -2.08
C ASP A 257 1.29 -4.41 -2.96
N GLU A 258 2.16 -3.52 -2.48
CA GLU A 258 2.44 -2.31 -3.24
C GLU A 258 3.19 -2.60 -4.57
N ASP A 259 3.65 -3.84 -4.82
CA ASP A 259 4.28 -4.27 -6.09
C ASP A 259 3.26 -4.79 -7.11
N VAL A 260 2.05 -5.15 -6.66
CA VAL A 260 1.04 -5.87 -7.47
C VAL A 260 -0.35 -5.24 -7.37
N GLY A 261 -0.52 -4.23 -6.52
CA GLY A 261 -1.80 -3.60 -6.22
C GLY A 261 -2.60 -4.31 -5.11
N ALA A 262 -3.93 -4.14 -5.13
CA ALA A 262 -4.80 -4.87 -4.22
C ALA A 262 -4.68 -6.37 -4.52
N ALA A 263 -4.24 -7.16 -3.55
CA ALA A 263 -4.05 -8.60 -3.69
C ALA A 263 -5.14 -9.39 -2.96
N GLY A 264 -6.05 -8.71 -2.24
CA GLY A 264 -7.16 -9.32 -1.54
C GLY A 264 -7.67 -8.53 -0.34
N VAL A 265 -8.39 -9.24 0.54
CA VAL A 265 -8.98 -8.70 1.77
C VAL A 265 -8.34 -9.40 2.96
N LEU A 266 -8.09 -8.67 4.05
CA LEU A 266 -7.63 -9.20 5.34
C LEU A 266 -8.48 -8.64 6.48
N LEU A 267 -9.00 -9.48 7.36
CA LEU A 267 -9.67 -9.07 8.60
C LEU A 267 -8.92 -9.66 9.78
N ASP A 268 -8.29 -8.81 10.57
CA ASP A 268 -7.74 -9.15 11.87
C ASP A 268 -8.46 -8.35 12.95
N VAL A 269 -8.96 -9.05 13.98
CA VAL A 269 -9.88 -8.48 14.98
C VAL A 269 -9.17 -7.48 15.87
N ASP A 270 -7.93 -7.76 16.25
CA ASP A 270 -7.15 -6.90 17.14
C ASP A 270 -6.64 -5.66 16.41
N LEU A 271 -6.14 -5.85 15.18
CA LEU A 271 -5.68 -4.74 14.35
C LEU A 271 -6.81 -3.78 13.99
N ALA A 272 -8.04 -4.29 13.77
CA ALA A 272 -9.22 -3.47 13.48
C ALA A 272 -9.62 -2.52 14.62
N MET A 273 -9.03 -2.65 15.82
CA MET A 273 -9.23 -1.70 16.92
C MET A 273 -8.40 -0.41 16.76
N ALA A 274 -7.44 -0.35 15.83
CA ALA A 274 -6.63 0.86 15.61
C ALA A 274 -7.48 1.96 14.96
N ASN A 275 -7.73 3.06 15.66
CA ASN A 275 -8.58 4.14 15.18
C ASN A 275 -7.96 4.97 14.06
N HIS A 276 -8.80 5.74 13.36
CA HIS A 276 -8.35 6.62 12.29
C HIS A 276 -7.81 7.97 12.76
N SER A 277 -6.69 8.40 12.19
CA SER A 277 -6.28 9.81 12.13
C SER A 277 -5.73 10.18 10.75
N CYS A 278 -5.96 11.41 10.29
CA CYS A 278 -5.28 11.93 9.09
C CYS A 278 -3.85 12.42 9.40
N LEU A 279 -3.47 12.43 10.69
CA LEU A 279 -2.10 12.55 11.21
C LEU A 279 -1.77 11.27 12.00
N PRO A 280 -1.71 10.11 11.32
CA PRO A 280 -1.47 8.86 12.00
C PRO A 280 -0.09 8.85 12.68
N ASN A 281 0.03 8.10 13.77
CA ASN A 281 1.32 7.80 14.40
C ASN A 281 1.80 6.38 14.07
N ALA A 282 0.99 5.58 13.39
CA ALA A 282 1.35 4.25 12.93
C ALA A 282 0.79 3.94 11.53
N TYR A 283 1.35 2.94 10.88
CA TYR A 283 0.87 2.43 9.59
C TYR A 283 0.98 0.90 9.53
N VAL A 284 0.21 0.29 8.63
CA VAL A 284 0.13 -1.16 8.46
C VAL A 284 0.87 -1.57 7.19
N VAL A 285 1.68 -2.60 7.30
CA VAL A 285 2.33 -3.29 6.16
C VAL A 285 1.98 -4.77 6.16
N PHE A 286 2.06 -5.42 5.01
CA PHE A 286 1.64 -6.81 4.84
C PHE A 286 2.78 -7.68 4.29
N ALA A 287 3.22 -8.67 5.07
CA ALA A 287 4.13 -9.72 4.63
C ALA A 287 3.34 -11.03 4.46
N GLY A 288 2.93 -11.35 3.23
CA GLY A 288 2.07 -12.50 2.98
C GLY A 288 0.72 -12.34 3.69
N ARG A 289 0.41 -13.23 4.64
CA ARG A 289 -0.82 -13.21 5.47
C ARG A 289 -0.65 -12.41 6.77
N THR A 290 0.58 -12.01 7.12
CA THR A 290 0.86 -11.30 8.36
C THR A 290 0.75 -9.79 8.14
N ALA A 291 -0.13 -9.14 8.88
CA ALA A 291 -0.12 -7.69 8.98
C ALA A 291 0.85 -7.26 10.08
N THR A 292 1.60 -6.19 9.88
CA THR A 292 2.49 -5.62 10.90
C THR A 292 2.17 -4.15 11.07
N LEU A 293 1.88 -3.75 12.30
CA LEU A 293 1.68 -2.36 12.68
C LEU A 293 3.05 -1.75 13.04
N ARG A 294 3.41 -0.63 12.43
CA ARG A 294 4.71 0.04 12.59
C ARG A 294 4.54 1.49 12.96
N ALA A 295 5.46 2.00 13.78
CA ALA A 295 5.45 3.38 14.23
C ALA A 295 5.93 4.34 13.12
N GLU A 296 5.16 5.38 12.83
CA GLU A 296 5.51 6.43 11.87
C GLU A 296 6.40 7.51 12.48
N ARG A 297 6.19 7.76 13.78
CA ARG A 297 6.98 8.64 14.65
C ARG A 297 7.17 7.93 15.99
N ASP A 298 7.92 8.54 16.89
CA ASP A 298 7.97 8.07 18.27
C ASP A 298 6.56 8.09 18.89
N ILE A 299 6.17 7.00 19.56
CA ILE A 299 4.91 6.83 20.28
C ILE A 299 5.23 6.58 21.75
N GLY A 300 4.72 7.44 22.64
CA GLY A 300 4.85 7.33 24.09
C GLY A 300 3.83 6.38 24.74
N VAL A 301 4.10 5.99 25.98
CA VAL A 301 3.14 5.23 26.80
C VAL A 301 1.87 6.05 27.02
N GLY A 302 0.71 5.44 26.81
CA GLY A 302 -0.60 6.07 26.96
C GLY A 302 -1.13 6.74 25.70
N GLU A 303 -0.31 6.90 24.65
CA GLU A 303 -0.80 7.40 23.37
C GLU A 303 -1.72 6.38 22.68
N GLU A 304 -2.81 6.85 22.09
CA GLU A 304 -3.63 6.05 21.17
C GLU A 304 -2.82 5.78 19.90
N VAL A 305 -2.85 4.53 19.43
CA VAL A 305 -2.20 4.10 18.20
C VAL A 305 -3.21 4.23 17.07
N GLU A 306 -2.96 5.19 16.19
CA GLU A 306 -3.86 5.58 15.12
C GLU A 306 -3.22 5.35 13.75
N ILE A 307 -4.00 4.81 12.83
CA ILE A 307 -3.62 4.57 11.44
C ILE A 307 -4.45 5.44 10.50
N SER A 308 -4.02 5.61 9.25
CA SER A 308 -4.90 6.19 8.23
C SER A 308 -5.70 5.09 7.53
N TYR A 309 -7.01 5.27 7.45
CA TYR A 309 -7.93 4.37 6.74
C TYR A 309 -8.04 4.70 5.25
N ILE A 310 -7.52 5.87 4.87
CA ILE A 310 -7.67 6.51 3.57
C ILE A 310 -6.32 7.08 3.14
N ASP A 311 -6.21 7.54 1.90
CA ASP A 311 -5.08 8.36 1.50
C ASP A 311 -5.16 9.72 2.20
N ASN A 312 -4.32 9.91 3.21
CA ASN A 312 -4.31 11.13 3.99
C ASN A 312 -3.63 12.29 3.26
N ASN A 313 -3.04 12.14 2.07
CA ASN A 313 -2.50 13.25 1.28
C ASN A 313 -3.56 14.06 0.52
N LEU A 314 -4.80 13.57 0.48
CA LEU A 314 -5.94 14.26 -0.12
C LEU A 314 -6.38 15.51 0.68
N SER A 315 -7.12 16.43 0.04
CA SER A 315 -7.75 17.56 0.75
C SER A 315 -8.75 17.12 1.81
N LYS A 316 -9.06 18.00 2.77
CA LYS A 316 -10.07 17.75 3.80
C LYS A 316 -11.40 17.27 3.22
N ALA A 317 -11.93 17.94 2.18
CA ALA A 317 -13.18 17.54 1.56
C ALA A 317 -13.12 16.10 1.00
N LYS A 318 -12.04 15.74 0.30
CA LYS A 318 -11.83 14.38 -0.23
C LYS A 318 -11.62 13.35 0.89
N ARG A 319 -10.85 13.68 1.93
CA ARG A 319 -10.63 12.83 3.12
C ARG A 319 -11.94 12.54 3.85
N GLN A 320 -12.73 13.57 4.16
CA GLN A 320 -14.04 13.40 4.82
C GLN A 320 -15.00 12.59 3.95
N LYS A 321 -15.03 12.84 2.63
CA LYS A 321 -15.81 12.03 1.69
C LYS A 321 -15.40 10.56 1.74
N ALA A 322 -14.09 10.27 1.76
CA ALA A 322 -13.57 8.91 1.81
C ALA A 322 -13.85 8.19 3.13
N LEU A 323 -14.12 8.93 4.21
CA LEU A 323 -14.45 8.38 5.52
C LEU A 323 -15.94 8.12 5.75
N ARG A 324 -16.84 8.57 4.86
CA ARG A 324 -18.30 8.43 5.02
C ARG A 324 -18.77 7.00 5.28
N LEU A 325 -18.13 6.02 4.63
CA LEU A 325 -18.43 4.58 4.81
C LEU A 325 -17.86 3.97 6.11
N TYR A 326 -17.22 4.77 6.95
CA TYR A 326 -16.91 4.41 8.34
C TYR A 326 -17.88 5.06 9.33
N HIS A 327 -18.82 5.89 8.85
CA HIS A 327 -19.90 6.49 9.64
C HIS A 327 -19.44 7.35 10.83
N PHE A 328 -18.33 8.07 10.64
CA PHE A 328 -17.88 9.12 11.56
C PHE A 328 -17.32 10.31 10.77
N GLU A 329 -17.24 11.47 11.42
CA GLU A 329 -16.54 12.65 10.91
C GLU A 329 -15.17 12.77 11.59
N CYS A 330 -14.10 12.88 10.82
CA CYS A 330 -12.76 12.98 11.40
C CYS A 330 -12.50 14.36 12.00
N GLN A 331 -12.21 14.39 13.30
CA GLN A 331 -11.91 15.61 14.05
C GLN A 331 -10.43 15.72 14.45
N CYS A 332 -9.52 14.99 13.79
CA CYS A 332 -8.09 15.15 14.06
C CYS A 332 -7.61 16.59 13.72
N ARG A 333 -6.47 16.99 14.28
CA ARG A 333 -5.87 18.32 14.08
C ARG A 333 -5.82 18.74 12.60
N ARG A 334 -5.39 17.85 11.70
CA ARG A 334 -5.33 18.12 10.26
C ARG A 334 -6.70 18.39 9.62
N CYS A 335 -7.79 17.83 10.15
CA CYS A 335 -9.14 18.16 9.70
C CYS A 335 -9.65 19.46 10.32
N GLN A 336 -9.39 19.69 11.61
CA GLN A 336 -9.84 20.89 12.32
C GLN A 336 -9.17 22.16 11.76
N GLU A 337 -7.87 22.11 11.56
CA GLU A 337 -7.06 23.24 11.04
C GLU A 337 -6.98 23.27 9.50
N ASP A 338 -7.61 22.30 8.81
CA ASP A 338 -7.56 22.15 7.33
C ASP A 338 -6.13 22.20 6.74
N LEU A 339 -5.22 21.48 7.38
CA LEU A 339 -3.80 21.50 7.00
C LEU A 339 -3.56 20.73 5.69
N ASP A 340 -2.81 21.36 4.78
CA ASP A 340 -2.25 20.68 3.60
C ASP A 340 -1.00 19.85 3.93
N VAL A 341 -0.51 19.11 2.93
CA VAL A 341 0.66 18.22 3.09
C VAL A 341 1.92 18.95 3.55
N TYR A 342 2.13 20.19 3.12
CA TYR A 342 3.31 20.97 3.48
C TYR A 342 3.22 21.46 4.94
N GLN A 343 2.04 21.93 5.39
CA GLN A 343 1.83 22.29 6.79
C GLN A 343 1.98 21.10 7.73
N VAL A 344 1.48 19.93 7.31
CA VAL A 344 1.70 18.68 8.04
C VAL A 344 3.20 18.37 8.11
N CYS A 345 3.91 18.49 6.99
CA CYS A 345 5.35 18.28 6.91
C CYS A 345 6.12 19.17 7.88
N GLN A 346 5.85 20.48 7.88
CA GLN A 346 6.50 21.48 8.75
C GLN A 346 6.35 21.15 10.25
N SER A 347 5.29 20.45 10.64
CA SER A 347 5.03 20.04 12.03
C SER A 347 5.56 18.65 12.40
N SER A 348 6.17 17.93 11.46
CA SER A 348 6.56 16.54 11.66
C SER A 348 7.81 16.40 12.54
N SER A 349 7.74 15.51 13.53
CA SER A 349 8.89 15.15 14.37
C SER A 349 9.94 14.29 13.64
N THR A 350 9.63 13.79 12.43
CA THR A 350 10.54 12.92 11.66
C THR A 350 11.42 13.67 10.67
N ILE A 351 11.33 15.01 10.58
CA ILE A 351 12.20 15.83 9.72
C ILE A 351 13.68 15.47 9.91
N PRO A 352 14.25 15.37 11.14
CA PRO A 352 15.67 15.10 11.34
C PRO A 352 16.18 13.80 10.70
N LEU A 353 15.31 12.82 10.49
CA LEU A 353 15.68 11.54 9.85
C LEU A 353 16.04 11.72 8.37
N ASN A 354 15.66 12.83 7.74
CA ASN A 354 15.94 13.07 6.33
C ASN A 354 17.38 13.49 6.03
N ILE A 355 18.23 13.68 7.05
CA ILE A 355 19.66 13.95 6.86
C ILE A 355 20.36 12.86 6.03
N LEU A 356 19.88 11.62 6.14
CA LEU A 356 20.23 10.51 5.26
C LEU A 356 19.10 10.29 4.23
N SER A 357 19.04 11.13 3.20
CA SER A 357 18.08 10.97 2.10
C SER A 357 18.53 11.70 0.83
N LEU A 358 17.72 11.65 -0.23
CA LEU A 358 17.93 12.45 -1.45
C LEU A 358 17.54 13.93 -1.28
N GLN A 359 17.00 14.33 -0.14
CA GLN A 359 16.70 15.71 0.22
C GLN A 359 17.17 15.98 1.67
N PRO A 360 18.48 16.15 1.89
CA PRO A 360 19.05 16.31 3.23
C PRO A 360 18.95 17.74 3.78
N ASP A 361 18.54 18.72 2.97
CA ASP A 361 18.30 20.09 3.43
C ASP A 361 17.04 20.16 4.29
N LEU A 362 17.23 20.09 5.60
CA LEU A 362 16.15 20.07 6.58
C LEU A 362 15.37 21.40 6.67
N ASP A 363 15.96 22.50 6.21
CA ASP A 363 15.29 23.80 6.24
C ASP A 363 14.21 23.90 5.16
N LEU A 364 14.37 23.20 4.02
CA LEU A 364 13.31 23.08 3.01
C LEU A 364 12.03 22.41 3.55
N TYR A 365 12.13 21.55 4.56
CA TYR A 365 10.94 20.92 5.17
C TYR A 365 10.19 21.90 6.07
N LYS A 366 10.91 22.86 6.67
CA LYS A 366 10.36 23.89 7.57
C LYS A 366 9.86 25.10 6.79
N ASP A 367 10.56 25.48 5.73
CA ASP A 367 10.23 26.61 4.86
C ASP A 367 10.31 26.19 3.37
N PRO A 368 9.32 25.41 2.88
CA PRO A 368 9.32 24.96 1.50
C PRO A 368 9.10 26.15 0.56
N PRO A 369 9.81 26.25 -0.58
CA PRO A 369 9.75 27.39 -1.50
C PRO A 369 8.47 27.35 -2.36
N ILE A 370 7.30 27.48 -1.74
CA ILE A 370 5.97 27.38 -2.35
C ILE A 370 5.21 28.71 -2.29
N GLU A 371 4.33 28.94 -3.27
CA GLU A 371 3.51 30.16 -3.33
C GLU A 371 2.07 29.89 -2.89
N ARG A 372 1.79 30.04 -1.59
CA ARG A 372 0.47 29.73 -0.99
C ARG A 372 -0.64 30.73 -1.32
N ASN A 373 -0.31 32.00 -1.57
CA ASN A 373 -1.31 33.06 -1.76
C ASN A 373 -2.29 32.68 -2.87
N ASP A 374 -3.60 32.86 -2.65
CA ASP A 374 -4.68 32.65 -3.63
C ASP A 374 -4.93 31.21 -4.12
N TYR A 375 -4.36 30.17 -3.49
CA TYR A 375 -4.69 28.77 -3.84
C TYR A 375 -5.96 28.29 -3.12
N VAL A 376 -7.07 28.21 -3.86
CA VAL A 376 -8.32 27.58 -3.39
C VAL A 376 -8.40 26.17 -3.97
N TYR A 377 -8.36 25.15 -3.11
CA TYR A 377 -8.41 23.73 -3.51
C TYR A 377 -9.65 23.40 -4.36
N ASP A 378 -10.77 24.11 -4.10
CA ASP A 378 -12.07 23.94 -4.76
C ASP A 378 -12.45 25.15 -5.66
N ALA A 379 -11.48 25.75 -6.36
CA ALA A 379 -11.79 26.81 -7.32
C ALA A 379 -12.86 26.32 -8.34
N PRO A 380 -13.84 27.18 -8.74
CA PRO A 380 -14.90 26.79 -9.66
C PRO A 380 -14.32 26.14 -10.91
N ARG A 381 -14.83 24.95 -11.27
CA ARG A 381 -14.40 24.27 -12.49
C ARG A 381 -14.78 25.15 -13.69
N PRO A 382 -13.86 25.38 -14.65
CA PRO A 382 -14.25 26.03 -15.89
C PRO A 382 -15.36 25.19 -16.57
N PRO A 383 -16.36 25.83 -17.20
CA PRO A 383 -17.43 25.11 -17.89
C PRO A 383 -16.84 24.46 -19.15
N MET A 384 -16.49 23.17 -19.08
CA MET A 384 -16.08 22.38 -20.25
C MET A 384 -16.11 20.86 -19.95
N ASP A 385 -16.60 20.07 -20.90
CA ASP A 385 -16.99 18.65 -20.74
C ASP A 385 -15.83 17.62 -20.80
N SER A 386 -14.57 18.01 -20.57
CA SER A 386 -13.42 17.08 -20.63
C SER A 386 -12.70 16.92 -19.27
N PRO A 387 -12.74 15.72 -18.65
CA PRO A 387 -12.00 15.40 -17.41
C PRO A 387 -10.49 15.67 -17.51
N ASN A 388 -9.88 15.43 -18.68
CA ASN A 388 -8.44 15.58 -18.91
C ASN A 388 -8.00 17.05 -18.82
N TYR A 389 -8.86 17.95 -19.33
CA TYR A 389 -8.61 19.39 -19.34
C TYR A 389 -8.62 19.96 -17.91
N ALA A 390 -9.61 19.60 -17.10
CA ALA A 390 -9.69 20.03 -15.70
C ALA A 390 -8.49 19.54 -14.89
N LEU A 391 -8.08 18.29 -15.11
CA LEU A 391 -6.92 17.68 -14.47
C LEU A 391 -5.63 18.42 -14.84
N TYR A 392 -5.42 18.65 -16.14
CA TYR A 392 -4.29 19.41 -16.68
C TYR A 392 -4.18 20.80 -16.04
N HIS A 393 -5.27 21.58 -16.03
CA HIS A 393 -5.24 22.94 -15.47
C HIS A 393 -4.93 22.99 -13.98
N MET A 394 -5.46 22.04 -13.20
CA MET A 394 -5.16 21.95 -11.78
C MET A 394 -3.67 21.69 -11.54
N THR A 395 -3.07 20.76 -12.28
CA THR A 395 -1.63 20.46 -12.19
C THR A 395 -0.73 21.58 -12.70
N VAL A 396 -1.16 22.35 -13.71
CA VAL A 396 -0.43 23.56 -14.15
C VAL A 396 -0.42 24.61 -13.03
N ARG A 397 -1.55 24.85 -12.37
CA ARG A 397 -1.59 25.78 -11.22
C ARG A 397 -0.69 25.35 -10.07
N LEU A 398 -0.71 24.05 -9.73
CA LEU A 398 0.18 23.48 -8.71
C LEU A 398 1.65 23.64 -9.11
N LYS A 399 1.95 23.43 -10.40
CA LYS A 399 3.29 23.61 -10.95
C LYS A 399 3.78 25.05 -10.79
N ASP A 400 2.98 26.02 -11.21
CA ASP A 400 3.33 27.45 -11.18
C ASP A 400 3.61 27.91 -9.75
N LYS A 401 2.83 27.39 -8.77
CA LYS A 401 3.00 27.67 -7.34
C LYS A 401 4.03 26.80 -6.63
N LYS A 402 4.69 25.89 -7.36
CA LYS A 402 5.65 24.90 -6.84
C LYS A 402 5.08 23.95 -5.78
N MET A 403 3.76 23.76 -5.74
CA MET A 403 3.06 22.91 -4.78
C MET A 403 2.95 21.46 -5.28
N TYR A 404 4.09 20.87 -5.63
CA TYR A 404 4.17 19.58 -6.31
C TYR A 404 3.71 18.38 -5.48
N ALA A 405 3.77 18.47 -4.15
CA ALA A 405 3.36 17.39 -3.25
C ALA A 405 1.83 17.26 -3.08
N ILE A 406 1.05 18.19 -3.65
CA ILE A 406 -0.41 18.17 -3.53
C ILE A 406 -1.04 17.33 -4.63
N GLU A 407 -1.94 16.42 -4.24
CA GLU A 407 -2.72 15.61 -5.17
C GLU A 407 -3.57 16.47 -6.12
N PRO A 408 -3.62 16.16 -7.43
CA PRO A 408 -3.18 14.89 -8.03
C PRO A 408 -1.76 14.91 -8.66
N PHE A 409 -0.94 15.94 -8.37
CA PHE A 409 0.34 16.10 -9.04
C PHE A 409 1.28 14.88 -8.88
N PRO A 410 1.54 14.36 -7.65
CA PRO A 410 2.41 13.19 -7.47
C PRO A 410 1.87 11.94 -8.18
N SER A 411 0.58 11.62 -8.01
CA SER A 411 -0.06 10.46 -8.63
C SER A 411 0.07 10.47 -10.15
N LEU A 412 -0.12 11.62 -10.79
CA LEU A 412 0.00 11.74 -12.25
C LEU A 412 1.45 11.57 -12.71
N TYR A 413 2.40 12.15 -12.00
CA TYR A 413 3.82 11.99 -12.35
C TYR A 413 4.26 10.54 -12.15
N HIS A 414 3.77 9.84 -11.14
CA HIS A 414 4.01 8.40 -10.96
C HIS A 414 3.48 7.58 -12.15
N GLN A 415 2.26 7.87 -12.62
CA GLN A 415 1.71 7.23 -13.83
C GLN A 415 2.57 7.49 -15.07
N LEU A 416 3.13 8.70 -15.21
CA LEU A 416 4.04 9.01 -16.31
C LEU A 416 5.34 8.20 -16.23
N VAL A 417 5.91 7.96 -15.05
CA VAL A 417 7.08 7.07 -14.88
C VAL A 417 6.76 5.70 -15.47
N VAL A 418 5.67 5.07 -15.00
CA VAL A 418 5.25 3.73 -15.45
C VAL A 418 5.04 3.69 -16.96
N ARG A 419 4.41 4.73 -17.53
CA ARG A 419 4.15 4.82 -18.96
C ARG A 419 5.44 4.93 -19.78
N TYR A 420 6.37 5.78 -19.36
CA TYR A 420 7.63 5.95 -20.08
C TYR A 420 8.54 4.74 -19.97
N GLU A 421 8.43 3.98 -18.89
CA GLU A 421 9.13 2.71 -18.72
C GLU A 421 8.55 1.60 -19.62
N THR A 422 7.22 1.47 -19.66
CA THR A 422 6.56 0.29 -20.29
C THR A 422 6.14 0.51 -21.75
N GLU A 423 5.60 1.68 -22.09
CA GLU A 423 5.06 1.97 -23.43
C GLU A 423 6.01 2.83 -24.26
N GLY A 424 6.58 3.87 -23.64
CA GLY A 424 7.38 4.88 -24.32
C GLY A 424 8.85 4.51 -24.49
N MET A 425 9.36 3.54 -23.72
CA MET A 425 10.78 3.18 -23.59
C MET A 425 11.73 4.39 -23.41
N ASN A 426 11.23 5.50 -22.85
CA ASN A 426 12.01 6.70 -22.59
C ASN A 426 12.54 6.69 -21.16
N LEU A 427 13.51 5.81 -20.93
CA LEU A 427 14.10 5.56 -19.61
C LEU A 427 14.72 6.83 -19.01
N ALA A 428 15.31 7.70 -19.83
CA ALA A 428 15.87 8.96 -19.37
C ALA A 428 14.81 9.89 -18.77
N TYR A 429 13.62 9.96 -19.39
CA TYR A 429 12.52 10.78 -18.88
C TYR A 429 11.86 10.16 -17.65
N ALA A 430 11.65 8.84 -17.65
CA ALA A 430 11.16 8.10 -16.48
C ALA A 430 12.06 8.35 -15.26
N LEU A 431 13.39 8.25 -15.45
CA LEU A 431 14.38 8.51 -14.40
C LEU A 431 14.31 9.96 -13.91
N ALA A 432 14.24 10.94 -14.82
CA ALA A 432 14.13 12.35 -14.44
C ALA A 432 12.86 12.64 -13.60
N ILE A 433 11.71 12.07 -13.98
CA ILE A 433 10.48 12.20 -13.20
C ILE A 433 10.61 11.50 -11.84
N ALA A 434 11.18 10.29 -11.79
CA ALA A 434 11.36 9.55 -10.54
C ALA A 434 12.26 10.34 -9.56
N CYS A 435 13.35 10.93 -10.04
CA CYS A 435 14.21 11.84 -9.26
C CYS A 435 13.43 13.06 -8.76
N PHE A 436 12.57 13.65 -9.60
CA PHE A 436 11.72 14.77 -9.20
C PHE A 436 10.74 14.39 -8.09
N LEU A 437 10.04 13.27 -8.24
CA LEU A 437 9.12 12.78 -7.21
C LEU A 437 9.85 12.54 -5.88
N ALA A 438 11.03 11.91 -5.92
CA ALA A 438 11.80 11.59 -4.73
C ALA A 438 12.40 12.81 -3.99
N THR A 439 12.56 13.95 -4.66
CA THR A 439 13.19 15.17 -4.09
C THR A 439 12.19 16.31 -3.84
N GLN A 440 11.13 16.41 -4.63
CA GLN A 440 10.20 17.55 -4.64
C GLN A 440 8.77 17.21 -4.18
N CYS A 441 8.39 15.92 -4.16
CA CYS A 441 7.03 15.49 -3.79
C CYS A 441 7.03 14.62 -2.53
N HIS A 442 7.67 13.45 -2.61
CA HIS A 442 7.62 12.44 -1.56
C HIS A 442 8.13 12.91 -0.19
N PRO A 443 9.19 13.74 -0.08
CA PRO A 443 9.65 14.23 1.21
C PRO A 443 8.58 15.03 1.98
N TYR A 444 7.69 15.73 1.26
CA TYR A 444 6.64 16.55 1.88
C TYR A 444 5.34 15.76 2.10
N GLY A 445 5.00 14.84 1.19
CA GLY A 445 3.83 13.96 1.35
C GLY A 445 4.07 12.81 2.35
N HIS A 446 5.32 12.42 2.56
CA HIS A 446 5.74 11.27 3.36
C HIS A 446 7.05 11.59 4.11
N VAL A 447 6.97 12.39 5.17
CA VAL A 447 8.15 12.96 5.83
C VAL A 447 9.13 11.90 6.34
N ALA A 448 8.63 10.81 6.93
CA ALA A 448 9.49 9.74 7.38
C ALA A 448 10.17 9.04 6.18
N PRO A 449 11.51 8.99 6.11
CA PRO A 449 12.23 8.45 4.95
C PRO A 449 12.01 6.94 4.77
N PHE A 450 11.64 6.23 5.84
CA PHE A 450 11.28 4.82 5.84
C PHE A 450 9.82 4.55 5.48
N LYS A 451 9.05 5.52 4.95
CA LYS A 451 7.74 5.18 4.39
C LYS A 451 7.90 4.20 3.22
N PRO A 452 7.13 3.09 3.16
CA PRO A 452 7.25 2.11 2.08
C PRO A 452 7.26 2.73 0.68
N TRP A 453 6.35 3.67 0.42
CA TRP A 453 6.29 4.44 -0.83
C TRP A 453 7.61 5.17 -1.17
N ARG A 454 8.31 5.73 -0.18
CA ARG A 454 9.61 6.39 -0.40
C ARG A 454 10.69 5.39 -0.74
N VAL A 455 10.74 4.27 0.00
CA VAL A 455 11.74 3.22 -0.26
C VAL A 455 11.53 2.58 -1.63
N LYS A 456 10.28 2.37 -2.06
CA LYS A 456 9.97 1.92 -3.42
C LYS A 456 10.33 2.95 -4.48
N GLY A 457 10.05 4.22 -4.25
CA GLY A 457 10.48 5.30 -5.14
C GLY A 457 12.01 5.33 -5.34
N LEU A 458 12.78 5.07 -4.28
CA LEU A 458 14.23 4.89 -4.37
C LEU A 458 14.59 3.65 -5.20
N MET A 459 13.90 2.52 -4.99
CA MET A 459 14.12 1.31 -5.78
C MET A 459 13.86 1.53 -7.28
N ILE A 460 12.79 2.26 -7.65
CA ILE A 460 12.50 2.62 -9.04
C ILE A 460 13.65 3.41 -9.66
N ILE A 461 14.20 4.39 -8.94
CA ILE A 461 15.36 5.16 -9.42
C ILE A 461 16.58 4.25 -9.62
N ALA A 462 16.86 3.36 -8.67
CA ALA A 462 17.98 2.41 -8.77
C ALA A 462 17.82 1.45 -9.95
N GLN A 463 16.62 0.92 -10.18
CA GLN A 463 16.33 0.06 -11.33
C GLN A 463 16.52 0.81 -12.65
N LEU A 464 15.98 2.03 -12.76
CA LEU A 464 16.17 2.86 -13.93
C LEU A 464 17.65 3.17 -14.19
N LEU A 465 18.42 3.50 -13.14
CA LEU A 465 19.87 3.70 -13.24
C LEU A 465 20.62 2.44 -13.70
N SER A 466 20.23 1.26 -13.18
CA SER A 466 20.82 -0.02 -13.60
C SER A 466 20.59 -0.32 -15.09
N HIS A 467 19.50 0.18 -15.66
CA HIS A 467 19.20 0.06 -17.09
C HIS A 467 19.86 1.17 -17.92
N THR A 468 19.88 2.42 -17.44
CA THR A 468 20.43 3.56 -18.20
C THR A 468 21.95 3.56 -18.23
N ALA A 469 22.63 3.12 -17.15
CA ALA A 469 24.08 3.13 -17.05
C ALA A 469 24.80 2.38 -18.19
N PRO A 470 24.52 1.09 -18.46
CA PRO A 470 25.16 0.38 -19.57
C PRO A 470 24.81 0.98 -20.94
N LEU A 471 23.57 1.44 -21.13
CA LEU A 471 23.13 2.06 -22.39
C LEU A 471 23.77 3.43 -22.63
N SER A 472 24.05 4.19 -21.58
CA SER A 472 24.80 5.44 -21.66
C SER A 472 26.25 5.17 -22.05
N ALA A 473 26.88 4.14 -21.46
CA ALA A 473 28.26 3.78 -21.76
C ALA A 473 28.46 3.34 -23.22
N THR A 474 27.48 2.64 -23.82
CA THR A 474 27.52 2.23 -25.24
C THR A 474 26.99 3.30 -26.20
N GLY A 475 26.43 4.40 -25.69
CA GLY A 475 25.75 5.42 -26.50
C GLY A 475 24.39 4.98 -27.08
N GLU A 476 23.88 3.80 -26.69
CA GLU A 476 22.61 3.26 -27.17
C GLU A 476 21.39 3.88 -26.49
N LEU A 477 21.56 4.54 -25.34
CA LEU A 477 20.45 5.17 -24.61
C LEU A 477 19.70 6.19 -25.48
N GLY A 478 20.42 6.97 -26.29
CA GLY A 478 19.83 7.93 -27.22
C GLY A 478 18.98 7.30 -28.32
N LYS A 479 19.31 6.07 -28.74
CA LYS A 479 18.50 5.32 -29.72
C LYS A 479 17.17 4.85 -29.10
N LYS A 480 17.17 4.50 -27.81
CA LYS A 480 15.97 4.07 -27.09
C LYS A 480 15.04 5.23 -26.69
N CYS A 481 15.59 6.36 -26.24
CA CYS A 481 14.81 7.44 -25.61
C CYS A 481 14.17 8.45 -26.60
N GLY A 482 14.06 8.10 -27.88
CA GLY A 482 13.50 8.97 -28.93
C GLY A 482 14.35 10.20 -29.23
N THR A 483 13.92 11.00 -30.22
CA THR A 483 14.72 12.11 -30.79
C THR A 483 14.27 13.52 -30.36
N THR A 484 13.38 13.63 -29.37
CA THR A 484 12.96 14.97 -28.90
C THR A 484 14.15 15.73 -28.32
N ASN A 485 14.15 17.07 -28.46
CA ASN A 485 15.24 17.89 -27.94
C ASN A 485 15.42 17.69 -26.42
N THR A 486 14.32 17.52 -25.68
CA THR A 486 14.33 17.25 -24.24
C THR A 486 14.96 15.89 -23.93
N SER A 487 14.60 14.83 -24.66
CA SER A 487 15.21 13.50 -24.51
C SER A 487 16.71 13.55 -24.75
N ARG A 488 17.14 14.23 -25.83
CA ARG A 488 18.57 14.35 -26.17
C ARG A 488 19.35 15.02 -25.04
N VAL A 489 18.83 16.13 -24.50
CA VAL A 489 19.45 16.84 -23.38
C VAL A 489 19.59 15.94 -22.16
N LEU A 490 18.56 15.18 -21.77
CA LEU A 490 18.65 14.25 -20.63
C LEU A 490 19.68 13.14 -20.86
N VAL A 491 19.73 12.59 -22.08
CA VAL A 491 20.72 11.55 -22.45
C VAL A 491 22.15 12.10 -22.39
N GLU A 492 22.38 13.33 -22.85
CA GLU A 492 23.68 14.01 -22.79
C GLU A 492 24.10 14.32 -21.35
N GLU A 493 23.17 14.69 -20.47
CA GLU A 493 23.44 14.89 -19.03
C GLU A 493 23.79 13.55 -18.36
N LEU A 494 23.00 12.50 -18.58
CA LEU A 494 23.24 11.16 -18.04
C LEU A 494 24.60 10.57 -18.47
N ALA A 495 25.04 10.84 -19.70
CA ALA A 495 26.33 10.39 -20.21
C ALA A 495 27.53 10.99 -19.46
N LYS A 496 27.34 12.10 -18.74
CA LYS A 496 28.38 12.76 -17.94
C LYS A 496 28.35 12.38 -16.46
N MET A 497 27.31 11.67 -16.03
CA MET A 497 27.06 11.33 -14.63
C MET A 497 27.67 9.96 -14.27
N ASP A 498 28.16 9.83 -13.04
CA ASP A 498 28.50 8.53 -12.46
C ASP A 498 27.22 7.83 -11.98
N GLN A 499 26.51 7.24 -12.95
CA GLN A 499 25.24 6.56 -12.69
C GLN A 499 25.40 5.35 -11.76
N VAL A 500 26.59 4.73 -11.70
CA VAL A 500 26.83 3.58 -10.83
C VAL A 500 26.96 4.01 -9.38
N SER A 501 27.69 5.10 -9.10
CA SER A 501 27.76 5.68 -7.75
C SER A 501 26.40 6.21 -7.28
N MET A 502 25.64 6.84 -8.18
CA MET A 502 24.25 7.23 -7.90
C MET A 502 23.39 6.01 -7.53
N CYS A 503 23.48 4.93 -8.31
CA CYS A 503 22.73 3.70 -8.08
C CYS A 503 23.11 3.05 -6.74
N GLU A 504 24.41 2.92 -6.44
CA GLU A 504 24.88 2.34 -5.18
C GLU A 504 24.40 3.14 -3.97
N ALA A 505 24.49 4.47 -4.01
CA ALA A 505 24.04 5.33 -2.92
C ALA A 505 22.54 5.14 -2.63
N ILE A 506 21.72 5.10 -3.68
CA ILE A 506 20.27 4.90 -3.58
C ILE A 506 19.94 3.50 -3.07
N LEU A 507 20.59 2.46 -3.59
CA LEU A 507 20.41 1.08 -3.13
C LEU A 507 20.77 0.93 -1.64
N ARG A 508 21.82 1.62 -1.17
CA ARG A 508 22.17 1.61 0.25
C ARG A 508 21.14 2.34 1.11
N LEU A 509 20.49 3.41 0.62
CA LEU A 509 19.32 4.00 1.29
C LEU A 509 18.16 2.99 1.38
N VAL A 510 17.90 2.24 0.29
CA VAL A 510 16.86 1.19 0.28
C VAL A 510 17.17 0.12 1.32
N VAL A 511 18.42 -0.36 1.39
CA VAL A 511 18.85 -1.35 2.38
C VAL A 511 18.79 -0.82 3.81
N HIS A 512 19.12 0.46 4.02
CA HIS A 512 19.06 1.10 5.33
C HIS A 512 17.61 1.23 5.84
N TYR A 513 16.71 1.75 5.01
CA TYR A 513 15.34 2.04 5.43
C TYR A 513 14.35 0.89 5.25
N GLY A 514 14.61 -0.09 4.37
CA GLY A 514 13.65 -1.15 4.08
C GLY A 514 13.21 -1.98 5.29
N PRO A 515 14.09 -2.36 6.25
CA PRO A 515 13.66 -3.06 7.46
C PRO A 515 12.75 -2.22 8.35
N MET A 516 12.96 -0.89 8.37
CA MET A 516 12.11 0.06 9.08
C MET A 516 10.78 0.29 8.36
N ALA A 517 10.80 0.26 7.03
CA ALA A 517 9.63 0.46 6.19
C ALA A 517 8.66 -0.70 6.28
N HIS A 518 9.17 -1.94 6.18
CA HIS A 518 8.35 -3.12 6.00
C HIS A 518 8.78 -4.28 6.92
N SER A 519 9.85 -4.99 6.54
CA SER A 519 10.41 -6.16 7.22
C SER A 519 11.77 -6.53 6.61
N ASP A 520 12.57 -7.34 7.30
CA ASP A 520 13.84 -7.86 6.76
C ASP A 520 13.65 -8.75 5.51
N ASP A 521 12.50 -9.44 5.42
CA ASP A 521 12.16 -10.33 4.31
C ASP A 521 11.45 -9.61 3.14
N TRP A 522 11.47 -8.27 3.11
CA TRP A 522 10.79 -7.53 2.05
C TRP A 522 11.45 -7.77 0.69
N GLU A 523 10.67 -8.07 -0.34
CA GLU A 523 11.21 -8.43 -1.67
C GLU A 523 12.05 -7.28 -2.28
N VAL A 524 11.66 -6.02 -2.05
CA VAL A 524 12.43 -4.82 -2.42
C VAL A 524 13.85 -4.84 -1.84
N LEU A 525 14.04 -5.33 -0.61
CA LEU A 525 15.36 -5.44 0.00
C LEU A 525 16.20 -6.52 -0.64
N ALA A 526 15.58 -7.61 -1.08
CA ALA A 526 16.29 -8.67 -1.77
C ALA A 526 16.79 -8.15 -3.14
N SER A 527 15.94 -7.48 -3.92
CA SER A 527 16.32 -6.77 -5.16
C SER A 527 17.45 -5.78 -4.95
N ALA A 528 17.37 -4.97 -3.90
CA ALA A 528 18.41 -3.98 -3.64
C ALA A 528 19.77 -4.62 -3.30
N ARG A 529 19.77 -5.75 -2.59
CA ARG A 529 21.00 -6.48 -2.24
C ARG A 529 21.65 -7.15 -3.43
N GLU A 530 20.87 -7.76 -4.32
CA GLU A 530 21.42 -8.38 -5.55
C GLU A 530 22.08 -7.33 -6.45
N LEU A 531 21.42 -6.19 -6.67
CA LEU A 531 22.03 -5.10 -7.44
C LEU A 531 23.29 -4.54 -6.78
N LEU A 532 23.36 -4.51 -5.45
CA LEU A 532 24.59 -4.12 -4.73
C LEU A 532 25.70 -5.15 -4.89
N ASP A 533 25.38 -6.44 -4.90
CA ASP A 533 26.35 -7.52 -5.14
C ASP A 533 26.91 -7.44 -6.57
N ASP A 534 26.08 -7.12 -7.57
CA ASP A 534 26.52 -6.88 -8.95
C ASP A 534 27.46 -5.66 -9.03
N ILE A 535 27.10 -4.55 -8.38
CA ILE A 535 27.91 -3.33 -8.30
C ILE A 535 29.25 -3.61 -7.62
N ALA A 536 29.28 -4.48 -6.61
CA ALA A 536 30.51 -4.86 -5.89
C ALA A 536 31.49 -5.69 -6.73
N GLN A 537 31.05 -6.29 -7.83
CA GLN A 537 31.92 -7.03 -8.76
C GLN A 537 32.62 -6.11 -9.78
N LEU A 538 32.22 -4.83 -9.86
CA LEU A 538 32.84 -3.86 -10.76
C LEU A 538 34.23 -3.45 -10.24
N GLN A 539 35.23 -3.44 -11.13
CA GLN A 539 36.61 -3.09 -10.78
C GLN A 539 36.83 -1.57 -10.67
N GLY A 540 37.73 -1.13 -9.79
CA GLY A 540 38.22 0.25 -9.74
C GLY A 540 37.28 1.26 -9.08
N ARG A 541 36.37 0.79 -8.21
CA ARG A 541 35.36 1.60 -7.51
C ARG A 541 35.50 1.59 -5.99
N GLU A 542 36.64 1.14 -5.49
CA GLU A 542 36.88 0.98 -4.05
C GLU A 542 36.77 2.31 -3.29
N ARG A 543 37.19 3.41 -3.92
CA ARG A 543 37.13 4.75 -3.32
C ARG A 543 35.70 5.27 -3.23
N GLU A 544 34.95 5.18 -4.32
CA GLU A 544 33.56 5.62 -4.45
C GLU A 544 32.68 4.82 -3.49
N SER A 545 32.75 3.49 -3.53
CA SER A 545 31.98 2.62 -2.64
C SER A 545 32.34 2.83 -1.16
N ALA A 546 33.61 3.11 -0.83
CA ALA A 546 34.01 3.44 0.54
C ALA A 546 33.43 4.79 1.02
N ALA A 547 33.42 5.81 0.15
CA ALA A 547 32.83 7.11 0.46
C ALA A 547 31.32 7.02 0.68
N ILE A 548 30.60 6.31 -0.21
CA ILE A 548 29.16 6.09 -0.07
C ILE A 548 28.85 5.28 1.20
N ALA A 549 29.62 4.23 1.49
CA ALA A 549 29.45 3.45 2.70
C ALA A 549 29.72 4.26 3.98
N ALA A 550 30.66 5.21 3.92
CA ALA A 550 30.92 6.15 5.02
C ALA A 550 29.73 7.10 5.24
N TRP A 551 29.16 7.65 4.17
CA TRP A 551 27.98 8.52 4.23
C TRP A 551 26.76 7.82 4.88
N VAL A 552 26.51 6.55 4.56
CA VAL A 552 25.39 5.80 5.16
C VAL A 552 25.61 5.52 6.65
N ARG A 553 26.87 5.40 7.09
CA ARG A 553 27.20 5.25 8.52
C ARG A 553 27.10 6.57 9.28
N ASP A 554 27.56 7.64 8.66
CA ASP A 554 27.59 8.99 9.21
C ASP A 554 27.37 10.00 8.07
N PRO A 555 26.12 10.46 7.86
CA PRO A 555 25.79 11.36 6.77
C PRO A 555 26.39 12.76 6.95
N GLU A 556 26.93 13.07 8.13
CA GLU A 556 27.56 14.35 8.46
C GLU A 556 29.09 14.32 8.29
N GLN A 557 29.68 13.14 8.05
CA GLN A 557 31.12 13.00 7.82
C GLN A 557 31.55 13.85 6.60
N PRO A 558 32.47 14.83 6.75
CA PRO A 558 32.67 15.88 5.76
C PRO A 558 33.02 15.39 4.35
N ASP A 559 33.94 14.43 4.23
CA ASP A 559 34.43 13.94 2.93
C ASP A 559 33.36 13.11 2.20
N ALA A 560 32.65 12.25 2.93
CA ALA A 560 31.59 11.41 2.41
C ALA A 560 30.37 12.25 2.03
N ARG A 561 30.03 13.26 2.84
CA ARG A 561 28.99 14.25 2.51
C ARG A 561 29.36 15.01 1.24
N ALA A 562 30.58 15.54 1.13
CA ALA A 562 31.04 16.25 -0.05
C ALA A 562 31.01 15.35 -1.29
N PHE A 563 31.46 14.10 -1.17
CA PHE A 563 31.39 13.12 -2.26
C PHE A 563 29.94 12.89 -2.73
N VAL A 564 29.02 12.61 -1.81
CA VAL A 564 27.62 12.33 -2.15
C VAL A 564 26.90 13.58 -2.68
N GLU A 565 27.21 14.76 -2.17
CA GLU A 565 26.71 16.02 -2.70
C GLU A 565 27.07 16.19 -4.18
N GLU A 566 28.35 16.01 -4.54
CA GLU A 566 28.83 16.19 -5.91
C GLU A 566 28.40 15.05 -6.85
N MET A 567 28.54 13.79 -6.41
CA MET A 567 28.41 12.62 -7.27
C MET A 567 27.00 12.05 -7.32
N VAL A 568 26.14 12.42 -6.36
CA VAL A 568 24.78 11.87 -6.25
C VAL A 568 23.73 12.96 -6.24
N LEU A 569 23.75 13.86 -5.24
CA LEU A 569 22.65 14.81 -5.03
C LEU A 569 22.56 15.86 -6.14
N LYS A 570 23.69 16.46 -6.56
CA LYS A 570 23.71 17.41 -7.68
C LYS A 570 23.21 16.77 -8.99
N PRO A 571 23.69 15.58 -9.42
CA PRO A 571 23.13 14.87 -10.57
C PRO A 571 21.63 14.58 -10.45
N ILE A 572 21.16 14.07 -9.31
CA ILE A 572 19.74 13.79 -9.07
C ILE A 572 18.89 15.07 -9.20
N ASN A 573 19.34 16.18 -8.61
CA ASN A 573 18.66 17.47 -8.70
C ASN A 573 18.70 18.05 -10.12
N ALA A 574 19.78 17.86 -10.86
CA ALA A 574 19.88 18.25 -12.27
C ALA A 574 18.85 17.49 -13.14
N LEU A 575 18.71 16.18 -12.95
CA LEU A 575 17.70 15.37 -13.62
C LEU A 575 16.28 15.80 -13.23
N ALA A 576 16.03 15.98 -11.94
CA ALA A 576 14.74 16.43 -11.41
C ALA A 576 14.31 17.77 -12.02
N ALA A 577 15.19 18.76 -12.09
CA ALA A 577 14.90 20.09 -12.66
C ALA A 577 14.50 20.03 -14.14
N ARG A 578 14.98 19.04 -14.90
CA ARG A 578 14.69 18.87 -16.34
C ARG A 578 13.42 18.06 -16.63
N SER A 579 12.82 17.44 -15.60
CA SER A 579 11.56 16.68 -15.71
C SER A 579 10.32 17.55 -15.98
N MET A 580 10.43 18.87 -15.78
CA MET A 580 9.31 19.83 -15.79
C MET A 580 9.06 20.49 -17.17
N GLY A 581 9.56 19.90 -18.28
CA GLY A 581 9.46 20.43 -19.65
C GLY A 581 8.07 20.30 -20.33
N ARG A 582 8.03 20.53 -21.67
CA ARG A 582 6.83 20.57 -22.57
C ARG A 582 5.98 19.29 -22.66
N VAL A 583 6.23 18.29 -21.82
CA VAL A 583 5.62 16.95 -21.91
C VAL A 583 4.21 16.90 -21.30
N PHE A 584 3.78 17.97 -20.64
CA PHE A 584 2.56 17.98 -19.84
C PHE A 584 1.27 18.00 -20.67
N TYR A 585 1.26 18.66 -21.84
CA TYR A 585 0.05 18.76 -22.68
C TYR A 585 -0.14 17.53 -23.58
N GLU A 586 0.91 17.09 -24.28
CA GLU A 586 0.84 15.96 -25.21
C GLU A 586 0.54 14.62 -24.50
N SER A 587 1.03 14.44 -23.28
CA SER A 587 0.84 13.20 -22.51
C SER A 587 -0.56 13.06 -21.89
N LEU A 588 -1.22 14.18 -21.56
CA LEU A 588 -2.55 14.22 -20.94
C LEU A 588 -3.70 14.40 -21.97
N CYS A 589 -3.41 14.99 -23.14
CA CYS A 589 -4.43 15.40 -24.12
C CYS A 589 -4.23 14.84 -25.55
N GLY A 590 -3.25 13.96 -25.79
CA GLY A 590 -2.97 13.39 -27.12
C GLY A 590 -4.04 12.41 -27.64
N PRO A 591 -4.03 12.02 -28.93
CA PRO A 591 -5.08 11.15 -29.53
C PRO A 591 -5.16 9.72 -28.96
N HIS A 592 -4.17 9.30 -28.16
CA HIS A 592 -4.17 8.06 -27.38
C HIS A 592 -4.32 8.29 -25.87
N SER A 593 -4.66 9.51 -25.43
CA SER A 593 -4.91 9.82 -24.02
C SER A 593 -6.29 9.29 -23.61
N VAL A 594 -6.37 7.98 -23.39
CA VAL A 594 -7.35 7.50 -22.42
C VAL A 594 -6.80 7.96 -21.08
N VAL A 595 -7.41 9.00 -20.51
CA VAL A 595 -7.44 9.06 -19.05
C VAL A 595 -8.22 7.80 -18.69
N PRO A 596 -7.61 6.76 -18.10
CA PRO A 596 -8.45 5.89 -17.29
C PRO A 596 -9.16 6.88 -16.39
N ASP A 597 -10.50 6.85 -16.36
CA ASP A 597 -11.34 7.78 -15.61
C ASP A 597 -10.53 8.37 -14.45
N ALA A 598 -10.68 9.67 -14.16
CA ALA A 598 -10.38 10.17 -12.82
C ALA A 598 -11.33 9.47 -11.84
N HIS A 599 -11.14 8.18 -11.71
CA HIS A 599 -11.80 7.22 -10.92
C HIS A 599 -11.19 7.51 -9.57
N PRO A 600 -12.01 7.71 -8.55
CA PRO A 600 -11.63 7.43 -7.18
C PRO A 600 -11.23 5.95 -6.97
N GLN A 601 -10.79 5.21 -7.99
CA GLN A 601 -10.51 3.77 -7.95
C GLN A 601 -9.02 3.50 -7.70
N SER A 602 -8.47 4.06 -6.63
CA SER A 602 -7.97 3.14 -5.62
C SER A 602 -9.24 2.67 -4.93
N SER A 603 -9.76 1.52 -5.37
CA SER A 603 -11.00 0.90 -4.92
C SER A 603 -11.45 1.35 -3.53
N MET A 604 -12.24 2.42 -3.50
CA MET A 604 -13.43 2.49 -2.65
C MET A 604 -14.49 1.51 -3.21
N ARG A 605 -14.04 0.29 -3.57
CA ARG A 605 -14.85 -0.92 -3.73
C ARG A 605 -14.59 -1.78 -2.51
N ARG A 606 -14.86 -1.18 -1.35
CA ARG A 606 -15.25 -2.02 -0.24
C ARG A 606 -16.58 -2.66 -0.61
N LEU A 607 -16.50 -3.96 -0.91
CA LEU A 607 -17.54 -4.98 -1.04
C LEU A 607 -18.81 -4.70 -1.84
N VAL A 608 -19.16 -3.47 -2.21
CA VAL A 608 -20.39 -3.09 -2.89
C VAL A 608 -20.11 -2.92 -4.38
N TYR A 609 -20.76 -3.78 -5.17
CA TYR A 609 -20.74 -3.78 -6.64
C TYR A 609 -22.20 -3.67 -7.10
N GLN A 610 -22.47 -2.83 -8.09
CA GLN A 610 -23.66 -2.88 -8.96
C GLN A 610 -23.24 -2.91 -10.42
N PRO A 611 -24.09 -3.38 -11.34
CA PRO A 611 -24.74 -4.70 -11.42
C PRO A 611 -23.89 -5.74 -12.19
#